data_AF-A0A9P8FQG9-F1
#
_entry.id   AF-A0A9P8FQG9-F1
#
_cell.length_a   1.000
_cell.length_b   1.000
_cell.length_c   1.000
_cell.angle_alpha   90.00
_cell.angle_beta   90.00
_cell.angle_gamma   90.00
#
_symmetry.space_group_name_H-M   'P 1'
#
loop_
_entity.id
_entity.type
_entity.pdbx_description
1 polymer ?
#
loop_
_entity_poly.entity_id
_entity_poly.type
_entity_poly.pdbx_seq_one_letter_code
_entity_poly.pdbx_strand_id
1 'polypeptide(L)'
;MGFARKRSADEARAGGSRPEGTFPKKEYPKKEYSKKDGGEQKAKKTPLIFEPRPDWYATALPELPVSTSAQPPAQRLVDEIYDYAYTLLESENTNYAANNNSASSSHKFLSTIMASGTLEDKISALTLLVQESPLHNTKAFETLLGLARKKSRNQALMAVAAIKDLLGQGDVLPGDRKLRAFTKQPALAKALDEHHTIWRVGSPLPKGLEKTHLIYWAFEDWLKKQYFELLKILESWCSDEVEYARSRAITYVWELLRDKPEQEENLLRLLVNKLGDKDKKIASRTSYLLLQLENTHPAMKGIIVNAIETESLFRPGQAAHAKYYSIITLNQTILSVKEPEVANKLLDIYFGLFIQFLKPRSHAKVKAQKVQGGGGKAGKMAAKKAKALEQADAADSELNEKMITAVLTGVNRAFPFAKTDDPTFEQHLDTIFRV
;
A
#
# COMPACT_ATOMS: atom_id res chain seq x y z
N MET A 1 -6.19 -55.68 -27.20
CA MET A 1 -5.76 -56.74 -26.26
C MET A 1 -4.27 -56.94 -26.40
N GLY A 2 -3.52 -56.98 -25.31
CA GLY A 2 -2.11 -57.41 -25.30
C GLY A 2 -1.19 -56.47 -24.53
N PHE A 3 -1.10 -56.68 -23.22
CA PHE A 3 -0.24 -55.97 -22.27
C PHE A 3 1.23 -56.42 -22.31
N ALA A 4 2.09 -55.48 -21.85
CA ALA A 4 3.28 -55.66 -21.00
C ALA A 4 4.65 -56.04 -21.61
N ARG A 5 5.67 -55.19 -21.35
CA ARG A 5 6.61 -55.34 -20.21
C ARG A 5 7.62 -54.17 -20.11
N LYS A 6 7.79 -53.65 -18.89
CA LYS A 6 8.89 -52.74 -18.46
C LYS A 6 10.24 -53.44 -18.54
N ARG A 7 11.31 -52.72 -18.88
CA ARG A 7 12.72 -53.09 -18.64
C ARG A 7 13.53 -51.93 -18.06
N SER A 8 14.62 -52.33 -17.40
CA SER A 8 15.31 -51.74 -16.25
C SER A 8 16.57 -50.93 -16.63
N ALA A 9 17.10 -50.22 -15.64
CA ALA A 9 18.14 -49.20 -15.67
C ALA A 9 19.60 -49.66 -15.92
N ASP A 10 19.85 -50.62 -16.83
CA ASP A 10 21.21 -51.17 -17.07
C ASP A 10 21.78 -50.98 -18.50
N GLU A 11 21.15 -50.22 -19.39
CA GLU A 11 21.60 -50.05 -20.80
C GLU A 11 22.37 -48.75 -21.09
N ALA A 12 23.33 -48.35 -20.23
CA ALA A 12 24.15 -47.16 -20.51
C ALA A 12 25.64 -47.28 -20.15
N ARG A 13 26.24 -48.48 -20.20
CA ARG A 13 27.69 -48.67 -20.03
C ARG A 13 28.30 -49.63 -21.05
N ALA A 14 28.93 -49.06 -22.08
CA ALA A 14 30.13 -49.53 -22.81
C ALA A 14 30.32 -48.54 -23.99
N GLY A 15 31.46 -47.88 -24.26
CA GLY A 15 32.86 -48.18 -24.02
C GLY A 15 33.55 -48.31 -25.39
N GLY A 16 34.35 -47.33 -25.81
CA GLY A 16 35.16 -47.38 -27.05
C GLY A 16 36.29 -46.35 -27.04
N SER A 17 37.53 -46.79 -27.31
CA SER A 17 38.80 -46.11 -26.98
C SER A 17 39.64 -45.74 -28.22
N ARG A 18 40.27 -44.53 -28.18
CA ARG A 18 41.59 -44.07 -28.72
C ARG A 18 41.82 -44.01 -30.26
N PRO A 19 42.69 -43.11 -30.82
CA PRO A 19 44.07 -42.83 -30.37
C PRO A 19 44.64 -41.38 -30.48
N GLU A 20 45.84 -41.21 -29.91
CA GLU A 20 46.70 -40.01 -29.84
C GLU A 20 47.55 -39.80 -31.13
N GLY A 21 47.89 -38.53 -31.41
CA GLY A 21 48.94 -38.12 -32.36
C GLY A 21 49.57 -36.78 -31.94
N THR A 22 50.91 -36.73 -31.89
CA THR A 22 51.82 -35.63 -31.50
C THR A 22 52.30 -34.82 -32.72
N PHE A 23 52.45 -33.48 -32.70
CA PHE A 23 53.61 -32.60 -32.37
C PHE A 23 53.35 -31.19 -33.00
N PRO A 24 54.11 -30.08 -32.80
CA PRO A 24 55.12 -29.70 -31.78
C PRO A 24 54.87 -28.32 -31.09
N LYS A 25 55.62 -28.04 -30.00
CA LYS A 25 55.66 -26.77 -29.24
C LYS A 25 56.36 -25.63 -30.00
N LYS A 26 55.84 -24.40 -29.89
CA LYS A 26 56.59 -23.14 -30.07
C LYS A 26 56.59 -22.34 -28.77
N GLU A 27 57.79 -22.05 -28.27
CA GLU A 27 58.05 -21.20 -27.10
C GLU A 27 57.77 -19.73 -27.43
N TYR A 28 57.14 -19.02 -26.50
CA TYR A 28 57.12 -17.55 -26.46
C TYR A 28 57.84 -17.09 -25.19
N PRO A 29 58.57 -15.96 -25.22
CA PRO A 29 59.47 -15.57 -24.15
C PRO A 29 58.71 -15.11 -22.90
N LYS A 30 59.12 -15.60 -21.72
CA LYS A 30 58.70 -15.06 -20.43
C LYS A 30 59.21 -13.63 -20.29
N LYS A 31 58.31 -12.64 -20.22
CA LYS A 31 58.60 -11.33 -19.65
C LYS A 31 58.40 -11.40 -18.15
N GLU A 32 59.48 -11.20 -17.41
CA GLU A 32 59.49 -10.99 -15.96
C GLU A 32 58.63 -9.78 -15.61
N TYR A 33 57.57 -10.02 -14.83
CA TYR A 33 56.87 -8.93 -14.16
C TYR A 33 57.67 -8.56 -12.91
N SER A 34 58.39 -7.44 -13.01
CA SER A 34 58.88 -6.67 -11.88
C SER A 34 57.73 -6.48 -10.87
N LYS A 35 57.93 -6.93 -9.62
CA LYS A 35 57.14 -6.52 -8.47
C LYS A 35 57.25 -5.00 -8.36
N LYS A 36 56.23 -4.27 -8.81
CA LYS A 36 55.95 -2.93 -8.31
C LYS A 36 55.17 -3.09 -7.03
N ASP A 37 55.75 -2.57 -5.94
CA ASP A 37 55.06 -2.34 -4.68
C ASP A 37 53.74 -1.62 -4.95
N GLY A 38 52.65 -2.38 -4.83
CA GLY A 38 51.29 -1.85 -4.83
C GLY A 38 51.03 -1.20 -3.49
N GLY A 39 51.56 0.01 -3.30
CA GLY A 39 51.04 0.90 -2.26
C GLY A 39 49.53 1.02 -2.48
N GLU A 40 48.75 0.64 -1.47
CA GLU A 40 47.31 0.85 -1.43
C GLU A 40 47.02 2.32 -1.73
N GLN A 41 46.69 2.63 -2.98
CA GLN A 41 46.08 3.90 -3.32
C GLN A 41 44.70 3.88 -2.67
N LYS A 42 44.61 4.39 -1.44
CA LYS A 42 43.34 4.74 -0.81
C LYS A 42 42.56 5.56 -1.84
N ALA A 43 41.50 4.98 -2.40
CA ALA A 43 40.60 5.68 -3.30
C ALA A 43 40.20 6.99 -2.63
N LYS A 44 40.50 8.12 -3.27
CA LYS A 44 40.14 9.44 -2.74
C LYS A 44 38.61 9.45 -2.59
N LYS A 45 38.14 9.53 -1.34
CA LYS A 45 36.71 9.63 -1.01
C LYS A 45 36.17 10.86 -1.71
N THR A 46 35.20 10.67 -2.61
CA THR A 46 34.48 11.80 -3.19
C THR A 46 33.46 12.28 -2.15
N PRO A 47 33.41 13.59 -1.86
CA PRO A 47 32.45 14.12 -0.89
C PRO A 47 31.02 13.83 -1.36
N LEU A 48 30.14 13.54 -0.40
CA LEU A 48 28.72 13.39 -0.66
C LEU A 48 28.11 14.77 -0.93
N ILE A 49 27.12 14.81 -1.83
CA ILE A 49 26.35 16.00 -2.14
C ILE A 49 25.27 16.21 -1.07
N PHE A 50 24.77 15.12 -0.48
CA PHE A 50 23.75 15.14 0.56
C PHE A 50 24.27 14.50 1.85
N GLU A 51 24.13 15.18 2.99
CA GLU A 51 24.59 14.64 4.27
C GLU A 51 23.72 13.46 4.73
N PRO A 52 24.31 12.32 5.17
CA PRO A 52 23.55 11.18 5.66
C PRO A 52 22.77 11.51 6.93
N ARG A 53 21.44 11.33 6.86
CA ARG A 53 20.53 11.52 7.99
C ARG A 53 19.22 10.73 7.82
N PRO A 54 18.49 10.41 8.90
CA PRO A 54 17.18 9.78 8.86
C PRO A 54 16.09 10.70 8.25
N ASP A 55 16.03 11.95 8.73
CA ASP A 55 15.03 12.97 8.43
C ASP A 55 15.46 13.84 7.24
N TRP A 56 15.71 13.19 6.10
CA TRP A 56 16.15 13.82 4.84
C TRP A 56 15.38 15.09 4.45
N TYR A 57 14.09 15.19 4.82
CA TYR A 57 13.23 16.33 4.49
C TYR A 57 13.61 17.62 5.24
N ALA A 58 14.30 17.51 6.38
CA ALA A 58 14.72 18.65 7.19
C ALA A 58 16.06 19.24 6.74
N THR A 59 16.60 18.83 5.60
CA THR A 59 17.83 19.41 5.04
C THR A 59 17.53 20.80 4.49
N ALA A 60 18.30 21.79 4.93
CA ALA A 60 18.18 23.15 4.43
C ALA A 60 18.62 23.18 2.96
N LEU A 61 17.66 23.33 2.05
CA LEU A 61 17.92 23.56 0.64
C LEU A 61 18.09 25.07 0.39
N PRO A 62 18.99 25.47 -0.52
CA PRO A 62 19.06 26.87 -0.94
C PRO A 62 17.70 27.38 -1.41
N GLU A 63 17.37 28.63 -1.09
CA GLU A 63 16.05 29.15 -1.42
C GLU A 63 15.85 29.30 -2.92
N LEU A 64 14.85 28.60 -3.45
CA LEU A 64 14.40 28.77 -4.82
C LEU A 64 13.13 29.62 -4.86
N PRO A 65 12.99 30.50 -5.86
CA PRO A 65 11.83 31.33 -5.95
C PRO A 65 10.61 30.44 -6.30
N VAL A 66 9.51 30.59 -5.54
CA VAL A 66 8.25 29.90 -5.80
C VAL A 66 7.29 30.85 -6.53
N SER A 67 6.43 30.34 -7.40
CA SER A 67 5.37 31.13 -8.03
C SER A 67 4.10 30.29 -8.16
N THR A 68 2.98 30.82 -7.69
CA THR A 68 1.65 30.23 -7.83
C THR A 68 1.03 30.51 -9.21
N SER A 69 1.65 31.37 -10.02
CA SER A 69 1.14 31.81 -11.33
C SER A 69 2.05 31.47 -12.53
N ALA A 70 3.07 30.62 -12.34
CA ALA A 70 3.96 30.22 -13.42
C ALA A 70 3.23 29.31 -14.43
N GLN A 71 3.55 29.46 -15.72
CA GLN A 71 3.04 28.55 -16.75
C GLN A 71 3.68 27.15 -16.54
N PRO A 72 2.95 26.06 -16.84
CA PRO A 72 3.52 24.74 -16.76
C PRO A 72 4.71 24.62 -17.73
N PRO A 73 5.89 24.16 -17.26
CA PRO A 73 7.07 24.05 -18.10
C PRO A 73 6.89 22.99 -19.19
N ALA A 74 7.69 23.08 -20.26
CA ALA A 74 7.64 22.12 -21.36
C ALA A 74 7.91 20.69 -20.84
N GLN A 75 7.03 19.75 -21.17
CA GLN A 75 7.08 18.39 -20.62
C GLN A 75 8.41 17.68 -20.90
N ARG A 76 8.97 17.82 -22.11
CA ARG A 76 10.27 17.22 -22.46
C ARG A 76 11.42 17.68 -21.56
N LEU A 77 11.44 18.96 -21.19
CA LEU A 77 12.44 19.52 -20.30
C LEU A 77 12.31 18.93 -18.89
N VAL A 78 11.07 18.79 -18.41
CA VAL A 78 10.79 18.16 -17.11
C VAL A 78 11.26 16.71 -17.11
N ASP A 79 11.00 15.96 -18.19
CA ASP A 79 11.42 14.56 -18.32
C ASP A 79 12.95 14.44 -18.33
N GLU A 80 13.67 15.28 -19.08
CA GLU A 80 15.14 15.27 -19.10
C GLU A 80 15.76 15.61 -17.74
N ILE A 81 15.20 16.61 -17.03
CA ILE A 81 15.66 16.97 -15.69
C ILE A 81 15.32 15.88 -14.67
N TYR A 82 14.15 15.26 -14.82
CA TYR A 82 13.73 14.13 -14.00
C TYR A 82 14.69 12.95 -14.16
N ASP A 83 15.01 12.56 -15.41
CA ASP A 83 15.94 11.46 -15.68
C ASP A 83 17.33 11.78 -15.10
N TYR A 84 17.80 13.02 -15.30
CA TYR A 84 19.06 13.44 -14.70
C TYR A 84 19.04 13.38 -13.17
N ALA A 85 17.97 13.83 -12.53
CA ALA A 85 17.82 13.80 -11.08
C ALA A 85 17.90 12.36 -10.53
N TYR A 86 17.30 11.39 -11.23
CA TYR A 86 17.42 9.98 -10.86
C TYR A 86 18.84 9.43 -11.06
N THR A 87 19.53 9.82 -12.14
CA THR A 87 20.95 9.44 -12.32
C THR A 87 21.85 10.01 -11.22
N LEU A 88 21.55 11.24 -10.75
CA LEU A 88 22.27 11.86 -9.64
C LEU A 88 22.01 11.09 -8.34
N LEU A 89 20.76 10.76 -8.03
CA LEU A 89 20.41 9.95 -6.85
C LEU A 89 21.10 8.58 -6.88
N GLU A 90 21.12 7.90 -8.02
CA GLU A 90 21.83 6.62 -8.13
C GLU A 90 23.34 6.78 -7.92
N SER A 91 23.93 7.81 -8.52
CA SER A 91 25.36 8.11 -8.34
C SER A 91 25.70 8.41 -6.88
N GLU A 92 24.84 9.16 -6.18
CA GLU A 92 24.99 9.50 -4.76
C GLU A 92 24.96 8.23 -3.90
N ASN A 93 24.01 7.33 -4.16
CA ASN A 93 23.87 6.06 -3.43
C ASN A 93 25.08 5.14 -3.68
N THR A 94 25.60 5.11 -4.90
CA THR A 94 26.81 4.33 -5.22
C THR A 94 28.05 4.89 -4.53
N ASN A 95 28.18 6.22 -4.46
CA ASN A 95 29.27 6.89 -3.76
C ASN A 95 29.20 6.64 -2.25
N TYR A 96 28.02 6.77 -1.65
CA TYR A 96 27.79 6.44 -0.24
C TYR A 96 28.19 5.01 0.09
N ALA A 97 27.73 4.04 -0.71
CA ALA A 97 28.08 2.63 -0.51
C ALA A 97 29.60 2.38 -0.61
N ALA A 98 30.28 3.00 -1.58
CA ALA A 98 31.74 2.89 -1.73
C ALA A 98 32.51 3.50 -0.54
N ASN A 99 32.06 4.67 -0.07
CA ASN A 99 32.66 5.37 1.07
C ASN A 99 32.46 4.60 2.39
N ASN A 100 31.30 3.99 2.61
CA ASN A 100 30.99 3.29 3.86
C ASN A 100 31.51 1.86 3.94
N ASN A 101 31.56 1.12 2.82
CA ASN A 101 32.04 -0.27 2.81
C ASN A 101 33.52 -0.41 3.23
N SER A 102 34.33 0.63 3.02
CA SER A 102 35.74 0.63 3.37
C SER A 102 36.02 1.16 4.79
N ALA A 103 35.14 1.99 5.35
CA ALA A 103 35.48 2.86 6.49
C ALA A 103 34.88 2.45 7.84
N SER A 104 33.69 1.83 7.89
CA SER A 104 32.99 1.57 9.16
C SER A 104 32.94 0.07 9.50
N SER A 105 33.38 -0.28 10.72
CA SER A 105 33.25 -1.63 11.27
C SER A 105 31.79 -2.07 11.36
N SER A 106 30.87 -1.14 11.67
CA SER A 106 29.43 -1.39 11.68
C SER A 106 28.91 -1.79 10.31
N HIS A 107 29.35 -1.13 9.24
CA HIS A 107 28.94 -1.49 7.87
C HIS A 107 29.47 -2.87 7.44
N LYS A 108 30.69 -3.23 7.86
CA LYS A 108 31.24 -4.58 7.64
C LYS A 108 30.43 -5.64 8.38
N PHE A 109 30.04 -5.36 9.62
CA PHE A 109 29.13 -6.22 10.40
C PHE A 109 27.77 -6.39 9.71
N LEU A 110 27.14 -5.30 9.26
CA LEU A 110 25.88 -5.34 8.51
C LEU A 110 26.02 -6.14 7.21
N SER A 111 27.12 -5.98 6.47
CA SER A 111 27.39 -6.76 5.25
C SER A 111 27.52 -8.26 5.53
N THR A 112 28.03 -8.64 6.70
CA THR A 112 28.16 -10.04 7.13
C THR A 112 26.78 -10.62 7.44
N ILE A 113 25.92 -9.85 8.15
CA ILE A 113 24.52 -10.24 8.38
C ILE A 113 23.76 -10.40 7.06
N MET A 114 23.98 -9.52 6.08
CA MET A 114 23.38 -9.67 4.75
C MET A 114 23.80 -10.96 4.04
N ALA A 115 25.07 -11.37 4.19
CA ALA A 115 25.60 -12.56 3.56
C ALA A 115 25.11 -13.86 4.24
N SER A 116 25.31 -13.98 5.55
CA SER A 116 25.15 -15.25 6.29
C SER A 116 24.09 -15.24 7.39
N GLY A 117 23.48 -14.09 7.69
CA GLY A 117 22.50 -13.94 8.76
C GLY A 117 21.15 -14.63 8.48
N THR A 118 20.31 -14.72 9.51
CA THR A 118 18.92 -15.19 9.34
C THR A 118 18.07 -14.13 8.63
N LEU A 119 16.86 -14.49 8.16
CA LEU A 119 15.99 -13.52 7.50
C LEU A 119 15.50 -12.41 8.45
N GLU A 120 15.35 -12.71 9.73
CA GLU A 120 15.01 -11.73 10.75
C GLU A 120 16.17 -10.74 10.97
N ASP A 121 17.40 -11.26 11.13
CA ASP A 121 18.59 -10.41 11.22
C ASP A 121 18.77 -9.55 9.98
N LYS A 122 18.46 -10.11 8.79
CA LYS A 122 18.50 -9.36 7.53
C LYS A 122 17.47 -8.24 7.49
N ILE A 123 16.24 -8.47 7.95
CA ILE A 123 15.22 -7.41 8.02
C ILE A 123 15.67 -6.30 8.97
N SER A 124 16.19 -6.65 10.15
CA SER A 124 16.69 -5.69 11.14
C SER A 124 17.86 -4.86 10.61
N ALA A 125 18.83 -5.50 9.97
CA ALA A 125 19.98 -4.81 9.39
C ALA A 125 19.60 -3.92 8.19
N LEU A 126 18.66 -4.36 7.32
CA LEU A 126 18.12 -3.50 6.26
C LEU A 126 17.37 -2.30 6.81
N THR A 127 16.60 -2.49 7.89
CA THR A 127 15.87 -1.42 8.58
C THR A 127 16.84 -0.38 9.13
N LEU A 128 17.93 -0.82 9.77
CA LEU A 128 18.94 0.09 10.30
C LEU A 128 19.63 0.91 9.19
N LEU A 129 19.97 0.29 8.06
CA LEU A 129 20.53 1.02 6.91
C LEU A 129 19.59 2.13 6.42
N VAL A 130 18.29 1.83 6.32
CA VAL A 130 17.29 2.84 5.94
C VAL A 130 17.16 3.93 7.01
N GLN A 131 17.22 3.59 8.30
CA GLN A 131 17.17 4.57 9.38
C GLN A 131 18.39 5.50 9.39
N GLU A 132 19.59 5.00 9.11
CA GLU A 132 20.80 5.82 9.06
C GLU A 132 20.70 6.89 7.96
N SER A 133 20.32 6.48 6.75
CA SER A 133 19.96 7.41 5.70
C SER A 133 19.09 6.75 4.62
N PRO A 134 17.79 7.10 4.54
CA PRO A 134 16.90 6.47 3.57
C PRO A 134 17.21 6.93 2.15
N LEU A 135 17.73 8.16 1.99
CA LEU A 135 18.15 8.73 0.71
C LEU A 135 19.26 7.90 0.07
N HIS A 136 20.28 7.55 0.86
CA HIS A 136 21.44 6.80 0.38
C HIS A 136 21.20 5.30 0.25
N ASN A 137 20.24 4.75 1.00
CA ASN A 137 19.98 3.31 1.11
C ASN A 137 18.68 2.86 0.42
N THR A 138 18.36 3.43 -0.76
CA THR A 138 17.15 3.08 -1.53
C THR A 138 17.05 1.57 -1.84
N LYS A 139 18.18 0.94 -2.20
CA LYS A 139 18.25 -0.51 -2.47
C LYS A 139 17.89 -1.36 -1.25
N ALA A 140 18.20 -0.89 -0.04
CA ALA A 140 17.85 -1.61 1.18
C ALA A 140 16.32 -1.61 1.39
N PHE A 141 15.68 -0.45 1.14
CA PHE A 141 14.22 -0.32 1.17
C PHE A 141 13.54 -1.19 0.10
N GLU A 142 14.05 -1.19 -1.14
CA GLU A 142 13.54 -2.05 -2.23
C GLU A 142 13.67 -3.54 -1.88
N THR A 143 14.76 -3.92 -1.22
CA THR A 143 14.95 -5.28 -0.74
C THR A 143 13.93 -5.65 0.35
N LEU A 144 13.64 -4.74 1.29
CA LEU A 144 12.58 -4.92 2.29
C LEU A 144 11.21 -5.10 1.60
N LEU A 145 10.87 -4.26 0.61
CA LEU A 145 9.64 -4.41 -0.16
C LEU A 145 9.58 -5.75 -0.90
N GLY A 146 10.72 -6.20 -1.44
CA GLY A 146 10.84 -7.52 -2.06
C GLY A 146 10.57 -8.67 -1.08
N LEU A 147 11.06 -8.57 0.16
CA LEU A 147 10.77 -9.54 1.23
C LEU A 147 9.29 -9.54 1.62
N ALA A 148 8.68 -8.35 1.70
CA ALA A 148 7.26 -8.17 2.02
C ALA A 148 6.30 -8.77 0.98
N ARG A 149 6.76 -9.01 -0.27
CA ARG A 149 5.99 -9.68 -1.33
C ARG A 149 6.06 -11.20 -1.30
N LYS A 150 6.98 -11.79 -0.53
CA LYS A 150 7.23 -13.24 -0.58
C LYS A 150 6.05 -14.02 -0.01
N LYS A 151 5.88 -15.25 -0.49
CA LYS A 151 4.83 -16.17 -0.02
C LYS A 151 5.05 -16.69 1.42
N SER A 152 6.24 -16.50 1.98
CA SER A 152 6.56 -16.85 3.37
C SER A 152 5.89 -15.87 4.32
N ARG A 153 4.68 -16.20 4.77
CA ARG A 153 3.81 -15.28 5.54
C ARG A 153 4.50 -14.62 6.74
N ASN A 154 5.15 -15.40 7.59
CA ASN A 154 5.78 -14.84 8.81
C ASN A 154 6.89 -13.84 8.48
N GLN A 155 7.76 -14.19 7.55
CA GLN A 155 8.89 -13.33 7.15
C GLN A 155 8.41 -12.11 6.36
N ALA A 156 7.42 -12.29 5.49
CA ALA A 156 6.86 -11.19 4.74
C ALA A 156 6.12 -10.20 5.64
N LEU A 157 5.32 -10.68 6.60
CA LEU A 157 4.65 -9.81 7.58
C LEU A 157 5.64 -9.09 8.49
N MET A 158 6.76 -9.74 8.85
CA MET A 158 7.85 -9.07 9.58
C MET A 158 8.50 -7.96 8.75
N ALA A 159 8.72 -8.17 7.45
CA ALA A 159 9.22 -7.13 6.56
C ALA A 159 8.21 -5.99 6.38
N VAL A 160 6.91 -6.30 6.24
CA VAL A 160 5.83 -5.29 6.21
C VAL A 160 5.81 -4.49 7.51
N ALA A 161 5.96 -5.14 8.67
CA ALA A 161 6.02 -4.47 9.96
C ALA A 161 7.19 -3.48 10.03
N ALA A 162 8.40 -3.92 9.63
CA ALA A 162 9.57 -3.05 9.59
C ALA A 162 9.38 -1.83 8.67
N ILE A 163 8.82 -2.03 7.47
CA ILE A 163 8.52 -0.92 6.55
C ILE A 163 7.47 0.01 7.14
N LYS A 164 6.42 -0.53 7.78
CA LYS A 164 5.40 0.27 8.45
C LYS A 164 6.01 1.10 9.56
N ASP A 165 6.89 0.53 10.38
CA ASP A 165 7.50 1.24 11.49
C ASP A 165 8.44 2.35 11.00
N LEU A 166 9.17 2.12 9.90
CA LEU A 166 9.98 3.15 9.22
C LEU A 166 9.15 4.34 8.74
N LEU A 167 7.98 4.08 8.14
CA LEU A 167 7.14 5.09 7.50
C LEU A 167 6.15 5.77 8.45
N GLY A 168 5.68 5.06 9.48
CA GLY A 168 4.75 5.57 10.48
C GLY A 168 5.47 6.27 11.61
N GLN A 169 6.03 5.46 12.53
CA GLN A 169 6.67 5.94 13.76
C GLN A 169 8.05 6.54 13.53
N GLY A 170 8.77 6.06 12.50
CA GLY A 170 10.10 6.53 12.15
C GLY A 170 10.10 7.86 11.40
N ASP A 171 11.31 8.38 11.17
CA ASP A 171 11.55 9.71 10.59
C ASP A 171 11.68 9.70 9.05
N VAL A 172 11.31 8.60 8.39
CA VAL A 172 11.42 8.53 6.91
C VAL A 172 10.38 9.42 6.23
N LEU A 173 9.19 9.56 6.80
CA LEU A 173 8.16 10.45 6.27
C LEU A 173 8.11 11.79 7.02
N PRO A 174 7.93 12.93 6.31
CA PRO A 174 7.65 14.22 6.95
C PRO A 174 6.34 14.18 7.73
N GLY A 175 6.31 14.78 8.93
CA GLY A 175 5.13 14.81 9.80
C GLY A 175 4.15 15.95 9.51
N ASP A 176 4.60 16.99 8.82
CA ASP A 176 3.88 18.24 8.58
C ASP A 176 3.25 18.32 7.18
N ARG A 177 3.64 17.43 6.26
CA ARG A 177 3.19 17.46 4.86
C ARG A 177 3.19 16.08 4.20
N LYS A 178 2.41 15.93 3.13
CA LYS A 178 2.44 14.75 2.25
C LYS A 178 3.64 14.79 1.28
N LEU A 179 4.06 13.63 0.78
CA LEU A 179 5.11 13.52 -0.23
C LEU A 179 4.67 14.13 -1.56
N ARG A 180 5.59 14.79 -2.25
CA ARG A 180 5.34 15.42 -3.56
C ARG A 180 5.91 14.58 -4.69
N ALA A 181 5.14 14.42 -5.75
CA ALA A 181 5.69 13.90 -7.00
C ALA A 181 6.66 14.93 -7.59
N PHE A 182 7.63 14.48 -8.38
CA PHE A 182 8.65 15.34 -8.97
C PHE A 182 8.05 16.52 -9.73
N THR A 183 7.03 16.25 -10.56
CA THR A 183 6.31 17.26 -11.36
C THR A 183 5.48 18.24 -10.53
N LYS A 184 5.20 17.92 -9.26
CA LYS A 184 4.41 18.75 -8.35
C LYS A 184 5.27 19.54 -7.36
N GLN A 185 6.58 19.58 -7.57
CA GLN A 185 7.47 20.36 -6.71
C GLN A 185 7.23 21.87 -6.93
N PRO A 186 7.02 22.66 -5.86
CA PRO A 186 6.54 24.03 -5.97
C PRO A 186 7.53 24.98 -6.68
N ALA A 187 8.83 24.73 -6.53
CA ALA A 187 9.87 25.54 -7.19
C ALA A 187 10.14 25.09 -8.63
N LEU A 188 9.67 23.91 -9.07
CA LEU A 188 10.00 23.35 -10.38
C LEU A 188 9.49 24.24 -11.52
N ALA A 189 8.22 24.66 -11.47
CA ALA A 189 7.64 25.46 -12.54
C ALA A 189 8.41 26.76 -12.74
N LYS A 190 8.70 27.49 -11.65
CA LYS A 190 9.42 28.78 -11.73
C LYS A 190 10.90 28.62 -12.10
N ALA A 191 11.56 27.56 -11.60
CA ALA A 191 12.93 27.25 -11.97
C ALA A 191 13.08 27.03 -13.49
N LEU A 192 12.02 26.55 -14.14
CA LEU A 192 11.98 26.25 -15.57
C LEU A 192 11.28 27.32 -16.43
N ASP A 193 10.81 28.43 -15.84
CA ASP A 193 9.87 29.38 -16.47
C ASP A 193 10.47 30.33 -17.53
N GLU A 194 11.76 30.26 -17.87
CA GLU A 194 12.33 31.17 -18.89
C GLU A 194 13.36 30.48 -19.81
N HIS A 195 13.07 30.53 -21.12
CA HIS A 195 13.98 30.44 -22.27
C HIS A 195 14.87 29.21 -22.50
N HIS A 196 14.84 28.18 -21.65
CA HIS A 196 15.63 26.96 -21.88
C HIS A 196 14.77 25.88 -22.56
N THR A 197 14.40 26.08 -23.82
CA THR A 197 13.69 25.05 -24.59
C THR A 197 14.50 23.78 -24.81
N ILE A 198 15.81 23.78 -24.52
CA ILE A 198 16.71 22.63 -24.62
C ILE A 198 17.74 22.73 -23.48
N TRP A 199 17.49 22.04 -22.36
CA TRP A 199 18.55 21.74 -21.38
C TRP A 199 19.13 20.37 -21.74
N ARG A 200 20.40 20.11 -21.43
CA ARG A 200 20.98 18.76 -21.56
C ARG A 200 21.91 18.48 -20.40
N VAL A 201 22.06 17.21 -20.06
CA VAL A 201 23.02 16.74 -19.06
C VAL A 201 24.41 17.33 -19.34
N GLY A 202 24.95 18.06 -18.36
CA GLY A 202 26.22 18.79 -18.47
C GLY A 202 26.08 20.30 -18.67
N SER A 203 24.90 20.78 -19.02
CA SER A 203 24.59 22.22 -19.06
C SER A 203 24.38 22.76 -17.64
N PRO A 204 24.68 24.05 -17.37
CA PRO A 204 24.36 24.65 -16.08
C PRO A 204 22.86 24.53 -15.80
N LEU A 205 22.52 24.23 -14.55
CA LEU A 205 21.14 24.10 -14.12
C LEU A 205 20.46 25.49 -14.09
N PRO A 206 19.19 25.61 -14.50
CA PRO A 206 18.51 26.90 -14.59
C PRO A 206 18.31 27.58 -13.22
N LYS A 207 18.38 28.91 -13.18
CA LYS A 207 17.88 29.77 -12.09
C LYS A 207 18.30 29.37 -10.66
N GLY A 208 19.56 28.96 -10.47
CA GLY A 208 20.07 28.60 -9.15
C GLY A 208 19.62 27.22 -8.66
N LEU A 209 19.00 26.42 -9.52
CA LEU A 209 18.73 25.02 -9.24
C LEU A 209 20.06 24.29 -9.05
N GLU A 210 20.20 23.61 -7.91
CA GLU A 210 21.41 22.85 -7.60
C GLU A 210 21.15 21.34 -7.67
N LYS A 211 22.24 20.56 -7.75
CA LYS A 211 22.16 19.09 -7.72
C LYS A 211 21.50 18.57 -6.43
N THR A 212 21.68 19.27 -5.32
CA THR A 212 21.05 18.99 -4.01
C THR A 212 19.52 18.98 -4.11
N HIS A 213 18.93 19.97 -4.79
CA HIS A 213 17.49 20.03 -5.06
C HIS A 213 17.01 18.84 -5.89
N LEU A 214 17.75 18.50 -6.96
CA LEU A 214 17.39 17.40 -7.84
C LEU A 214 17.40 16.06 -7.11
N ILE A 215 18.45 15.80 -6.32
CA ILE A 215 18.56 14.57 -5.51
C ILE A 215 17.41 14.50 -4.49
N TYR A 216 17.11 15.61 -3.79
CA TYR A 216 15.99 15.68 -2.85
C TYR A 216 14.66 15.37 -3.54
N TRP A 217 14.35 16.03 -4.66
CA TRP A 217 13.10 15.83 -5.38
C TRP A 217 12.98 14.43 -5.98
N ALA A 218 14.07 13.87 -6.51
CA ALA A 218 14.08 12.50 -7.04
C ALA A 218 13.86 11.47 -5.93
N PHE A 219 14.49 11.66 -4.77
CA PHE A 219 14.28 10.78 -3.62
C PHE A 219 12.85 10.86 -3.09
N GLU A 220 12.28 12.06 -2.96
CA GLU A 220 10.90 12.25 -2.53
C GLU A 220 9.90 11.57 -3.48
N ASP A 221 10.09 11.73 -4.79
CA ASP A 221 9.26 11.10 -5.81
C ASP A 221 9.40 9.57 -5.80
N TRP A 222 10.64 9.06 -5.66
CA TRP A 222 10.91 7.64 -5.49
C TRP A 222 10.22 7.09 -4.23
N LEU A 223 10.34 7.76 -3.09
CA LEU A 223 9.75 7.33 -1.82
C LEU A 223 8.22 7.30 -1.92
N LYS A 224 7.62 8.29 -2.62
CA LYS A 224 6.18 8.31 -2.89
C LYS A 224 5.73 7.11 -3.72
N LYS A 225 6.51 6.71 -4.73
CA LYS A 225 6.26 5.50 -5.52
C LYS A 225 6.41 4.23 -4.67
N GLN A 226 7.44 4.15 -3.83
CA GLN A 226 7.64 3.02 -2.94
C GLN A 226 6.52 2.88 -1.90
N TYR A 227 5.98 3.99 -1.40
CA TYR A 227 4.80 3.97 -0.53
C TYR A 227 3.59 3.36 -1.25
N PHE A 228 3.35 3.75 -2.50
CA PHE A 228 2.27 3.17 -3.30
C PHE A 228 2.48 1.66 -3.56
N GLU A 229 3.72 1.24 -3.78
CA GLU A 229 4.06 -0.18 -3.88
C GLU A 229 3.79 -0.95 -2.57
N LEU A 230 4.06 -0.35 -1.40
CA LEU A 230 3.66 -0.92 -0.11
C LEU A 230 2.14 -1.08 -0.01
N LEU A 231 1.35 -0.12 -0.49
CA LEU A 231 -0.11 -0.23 -0.47
C LEU A 231 -0.61 -1.42 -1.30
N LYS A 232 -0.04 -1.66 -2.49
CA LYS A 232 -0.36 -2.85 -3.29
C LYS A 232 -0.02 -4.15 -2.56
N ILE A 233 1.08 -4.17 -1.81
CA ILE A 233 1.47 -5.32 -0.98
C ILE A 233 0.45 -5.52 0.14
N LEU A 234 0.08 -4.45 0.85
CA LEU A 234 -0.92 -4.50 1.93
C LEU A 234 -2.29 -4.93 1.41
N GLU A 235 -2.73 -4.48 0.24
CA GLU A 235 -3.96 -4.91 -0.40
C GLU A 235 -3.98 -6.44 -0.59
N SER A 236 -2.89 -7.00 -1.13
CA SER A 236 -2.72 -8.45 -1.24
C SER A 236 -2.85 -9.14 0.12
N TRP A 237 -2.15 -8.66 1.15
CA TRP A 237 -2.18 -9.27 2.49
C TRP A 237 -3.54 -9.13 3.19
N CYS A 238 -4.25 -8.03 2.98
CA CYS A 238 -5.62 -7.84 3.43
C CYS A 238 -6.60 -8.83 2.78
N SER A 239 -6.26 -9.42 1.64
CA SER A 239 -7.05 -10.43 0.93
C SER A 239 -6.57 -11.87 1.11
N ASP A 240 -5.50 -12.12 1.88
CA ASP A 240 -4.91 -13.45 2.06
C ASP A 240 -5.90 -14.45 2.65
N GLU A 241 -5.74 -15.75 2.37
CA GLU A 241 -6.64 -16.79 2.87
C GLU A 241 -6.55 -16.99 4.39
N VAL A 242 -5.41 -16.67 5.01
CA VAL A 242 -5.17 -16.89 6.44
C VAL A 242 -5.65 -15.69 7.26
N GLU A 243 -6.55 -15.94 8.22
CA GLU A 243 -7.12 -14.94 9.13
C GLU A 243 -6.02 -14.13 9.84
N TYR A 244 -4.97 -14.79 10.35
CA TYR A 244 -3.85 -14.13 11.03
C TYR A 244 -3.16 -13.08 10.14
N ALA A 245 -2.90 -13.41 8.88
CA ALA A 245 -2.26 -12.50 7.93
C ALA A 245 -3.14 -11.28 7.64
N ARG A 246 -4.44 -11.51 7.35
CA ARG A 246 -5.40 -10.41 7.17
C ARG A 246 -5.48 -9.51 8.40
N SER A 247 -5.56 -10.10 9.59
CA SER A 247 -5.63 -9.38 10.87
C SER A 247 -4.41 -8.50 11.13
N ARG A 248 -3.20 -8.98 10.81
CA ARG A 248 -1.98 -8.17 10.88
C ARG A 248 -1.99 -7.06 9.83
N ALA A 249 -2.32 -7.37 8.58
CA ALA A 249 -2.35 -6.40 7.50
C ALA A 249 -3.31 -5.22 7.78
N ILE A 250 -4.54 -5.49 8.25
CA ILE A 250 -5.47 -4.40 8.61
C ILE A 250 -4.97 -3.55 9.77
N THR A 251 -4.20 -4.16 10.70
CA THR A 251 -3.60 -3.43 11.81
C THR A 251 -2.52 -2.49 11.28
N TYR A 252 -1.68 -2.95 10.35
CA TYR A 252 -0.65 -2.10 9.72
C TYR A 252 -1.26 -0.96 8.90
N VAL A 253 -2.33 -1.21 8.15
CA VAL A 253 -3.07 -0.15 7.43
C VAL A 253 -3.62 0.91 8.40
N TRP A 254 -4.21 0.47 9.52
CA TRP A 254 -4.70 1.38 10.56
C TRP A 254 -3.57 2.17 11.23
N GLU A 255 -2.43 1.54 11.55
CA GLU A 255 -1.29 2.24 12.15
C GLU A 255 -0.70 3.30 11.21
N LEU A 256 -0.63 3.02 9.90
CA LEU A 256 -0.22 4.00 8.90
C LEU A 256 -1.19 5.19 8.83
N LEU A 257 -2.50 4.94 8.85
CA LEU A 257 -3.53 6.00 8.90
C LEU A 257 -3.44 6.83 10.19
N ARG A 258 -3.21 6.17 11.32
CA ARG A 258 -3.14 6.80 12.64
C ARG A 258 -1.88 7.67 12.77
N ASP A 259 -0.74 7.18 12.31
CA ASP A 259 0.55 7.84 12.59
C ASP A 259 0.88 8.88 11.50
N LYS A 260 0.99 8.48 10.23
CA LYS A 260 1.31 9.37 9.10
C LYS A 260 0.50 8.97 7.86
N PRO A 261 -0.69 9.58 7.63
CA PRO A 261 -1.63 9.17 6.58
C PRO A 261 -1.21 9.62 5.16
N GLU A 262 -0.02 9.23 4.71
CA GLU A 262 0.35 9.32 3.30
C GLU A 262 -0.58 8.41 2.49
N GLN A 263 -1.16 8.91 1.39
CA GLN A 263 -2.20 8.18 0.62
C GLN A 263 -3.46 7.79 1.45
N GLU A 264 -3.86 8.65 2.38
CA GLU A 264 -5.04 8.51 3.27
C GLU A 264 -6.27 7.86 2.62
N GLU A 265 -6.71 8.36 1.45
CA GLU A 265 -7.90 7.85 0.76
C GLU A 265 -7.76 6.36 0.39
N ASN A 266 -6.59 5.96 -0.12
CA ASN A 266 -6.34 4.56 -0.50
C ASN A 266 -6.24 3.66 0.74
N LEU A 267 -5.57 4.11 1.80
CA LEU A 267 -5.50 3.37 3.07
C LEU A 267 -6.88 3.20 3.70
N LEU A 268 -7.67 4.27 3.75
CA LEU A 268 -9.00 4.25 4.31
C LEU A 268 -9.92 3.34 3.51
N ARG A 269 -9.85 3.39 2.16
CA ARG A 269 -10.54 2.44 1.29
C ARG A 269 -10.14 0.99 1.58
N LEU A 270 -8.85 0.70 1.75
CA LEU A 270 -8.40 -0.65 2.11
C LEU A 270 -9.01 -1.09 3.44
N LEU A 271 -9.01 -0.24 4.46
CA LEU A 271 -9.55 -0.57 5.78
C LEU A 271 -11.07 -0.73 5.74
N VAL A 272 -11.82 0.22 5.17
CA VAL A 272 -13.29 0.19 5.08
C VAL A 272 -13.79 -1.04 4.31
N ASN A 273 -13.12 -1.42 3.22
CA ASN A 273 -13.47 -2.63 2.47
C ASN A 273 -13.43 -3.91 3.34
N LYS A 274 -12.67 -3.92 4.44
CA LYS A 274 -12.59 -5.07 5.36
C LYS A 274 -13.77 -5.19 6.32
N LEU A 275 -14.67 -4.22 6.38
CA LEU A 275 -16.00 -4.40 7.02
C LEU A 275 -16.81 -5.50 6.33
N GLY A 276 -16.54 -5.76 5.05
CA GLY A 276 -17.15 -6.83 4.28
C GLY A 276 -16.40 -8.17 4.28
N ASP A 277 -15.40 -8.38 5.15
CA ASP A 277 -14.70 -9.66 5.22
C ASP A 277 -15.67 -10.81 5.52
N LYS A 278 -15.39 -11.98 4.95
CA LYS A 278 -16.20 -13.21 5.18
C LYS A 278 -16.05 -13.69 6.63
N ASP A 279 -14.91 -13.40 7.24
CA ASP A 279 -14.65 -13.67 8.64
C ASP A 279 -15.14 -12.52 9.52
N LYS A 280 -16.12 -12.83 10.36
CA LYS A 280 -16.73 -11.89 11.31
C LYS A 280 -15.73 -11.27 12.26
N LYS A 281 -14.65 -11.98 12.64
CA LYS A 281 -13.61 -11.43 13.52
C LYS A 281 -12.84 -10.30 12.83
N ILE A 282 -12.56 -10.45 11.54
CA ILE A 282 -11.88 -9.43 10.74
C ILE A 282 -12.79 -8.20 10.55
N ALA A 283 -14.06 -8.41 10.20
CA ALA A 283 -15.03 -7.32 10.09
C ALA A 283 -15.21 -6.56 11.41
N SER A 284 -15.36 -7.29 12.53
CA SER A 284 -15.51 -6.68 13.87
C SER A 284 -14.23 -5.94 14.30
N ARG A 285 -13.05 -6.51 14.03
CA ARG A 285 -11.76 -5.84 14.30
C ARG A 285 -11.61 -4.59 13.46
N THR A 286 -12.03 -4.61 12.19
CA THR A 286 -12.01 -3.44 11.31
C THR A 286 -12.91 -2.33 11.86
N SER A 287 -14.13 -2.66 12.27
CA SER A 287 -15.03 -1.70 12.95
C SER A 287 -14.36 -1.09 14.18
N TYR A 288 -13.72 -1.90 15.02
CA TYR A 288 -13.00 -1.42 16.19
C TYR A 288 -11.87 -0.44 15.82
N LEU A 289 -11.05 -0.79 14.83
CA LEU A 289 -9.94 0.06 14.38
C LEU A 289 -10.41 1.40 13.81
N LEU A 290 -11.51 1.41 13.04
CA LEU A 290 -12.12 2.65 12.53
C LEU A 290 -12.59 3.56 13.68
N LEU A 291 -13.26 3.00 14.68
CA LEU A 291 -13.70 3.76 15.87
C LEU A 291 -12.52 4.28 16.70
N GLN A 292 -11.43 3.52 16.81
CA GLN A 292 -10.20 4.00 17.43
C GLN A 292 -9.56 5.14 16.64
N LEU A 293 -9.65 5.11 15.31
CA LEU A 293 -9.16 6.18 14.44
C LEU A 293 -9.97 7.47 14.64
N GLU A 294 -11.30 7.38 14.72
CA GLU A 294 -12.18 8.52 15.04
C GLU A 294 -11.85 9.16 16.40
N ASN A 295 -11.49 8.35 17.39
CA ASN A 295 -11.09 8.84 18.72
C ASN A 295 -9.71 9.52 18.69
N THR A 296 -8.76 8.96 17.93
CA THR A 296 -7.40 9.51 17.83
C THR A 296 -7.39 10.80 17.00
N HIS A 297 -8.21 10.85 15.94
CA HIS A 297 -8.31 11.97 14.99
C HIS A 297 -9.77 12.41 14.79
N PRO A 298 -10.36 13.19 15.72
CA PRO A 298 -11.76 13.60 15.62
C PRO A 298 -12.12 14.35 14.32
N ALA A 299 -11.18 15.09 13.75
CA ALA A 299 -11.37 15.79 12.48
C ALA A 299 -11.59 14.84 11.28
N MET A 300 -11.21 13.56 11.39
CA MET A 300 -11.39 12.56 10.33
C MET A 300 -12.77 11.89 10.34
N LYS A 301 -13.62 12.11 11.35
CA LYS A 301 -14.92 11.44 11.45
C LYS A 301 -15.76 11.58 10.19
N GLY A 302 -15.92 12.81 9.68
CA GLY A 302 -16.68 13.04 8.44
C GLY A 302 -16.09 12.30 7.23
N ILE A 303 -14.76 12.23 7.14
CA ILE A 303 -14.06 11.52 6.06
C ILE A 303 -14.32 10.01 6.17
N ILE A 304 -14.26 9.44 7.38
CA ILE A 304 -14.53 8.03 7.65
C ILE A 304 -15.99 7.68 7.34
N VAL A 305 -16.94 8.51 7.78
CA VAL A 305 -18.38 8.33 7.49
C VAL A 305 -18.63 8.33 5.98
N ASN A 306 -18.05 9.29 5.25
CA ASN A 306 -18.16 9.36 3.79
C ASN A 306 -17.53 8.13 3.11
N ALA A 307 -16.36 7.67 3.57
CA ALA A 307 -15.73 6.49 3.01
C ALA A 307 -16.57 5.21 3.27
N ILE A 308 -17.18 5.06 4.45
CA ILE A 308 -18.08 3.92 4.74
C ILE A 308 -19.33 3.98 3.86
N GLU A 309 -19.86 5.18 3.62
CA GLU A 309 -20.99 5.40 2.71
C GLU A 309 -20.67 4.94 1.27
N THR A 310 -19.59 5.45 0.69
CA THR A 310 -19.26 5.23 -0.73
C THR A 310 -18.64 3.86 -0.99
N GLU A 311 -17.68 3.43 -0.17
CA GLU A 311 -16.89 2.21 -0.40
C GLU A 311 -17.60 0.94 0.09
N SER A 312 -18.55 1.08 1.03
CA SER A 312 -19.28 -0.05 1.61
C SER A 312 -20.79 0.01 1.41
N LEU A 313 -21.50 0.98 1.98
CA LEU A 313 -22.97 0.93 2.08
C LEU A 313 -23.69 0.98 0.72
N PHE A 314 -23.32 1.92 -0.14
CA PHE A 314 -23.96 2.16 -1.42
C PHE A 314 -23.20 1.57 -2.61
N ARG A 315 -22.14 0.80 -2.35
CA ARG A 315 -21.44 0.05 -3.40
C ARG A 315 -22.37 -0.99 -4.05
N PRO A 316 -22.53 -0.99 -5.38
CA PRO A 316 -23.34 -1.99 -6.07
C PRO A 316 -22.83 -3.41 -5.79
N GLY A 317 -23.76 -4.33 -5.49
CA GLY A 317 -23.42 -5.74 -5.22
C GLY A 317 -22.79 -6.01 -3.85
N GLN A 318 -22.78 -5.03 -2.94
CA GLN A 318 -22.25 -5.26 -1.59
C GLN A 318 -23.08 -6.28 -0.82
N ALA A 319 -22.41 -7.18 -0.12
CA ALA A 319 -23.04 -8.22 0.69
C ALA A 319 -23.79 -7.65 1.90
N ALA A 320 -24.90 -8.29 2.29
CA ALA A 320 -25.74 -7.82 3.40
C ALA A 320 -24.99 -7.77 4.74
N HIS A 321 -24.07 -8.71 4.99
CA HIS A 321 -23.26 -8.69 6.21
C HIS A 321 -22.32 -7.48 6.26
N ALA A 322 -21.76 -7.06 5.12
CA ALA A 322 -20.89 -5.89 5.03
C ALA A 322 -21.67 -4.61 5.34
N LYS A 323 -22.91 -4.50 4.82
CA LYS A 323 -23.83 -3.39 5.15
C LYS A 323 -24.17 -3.37 6.63
N TYR A 324 -24.49 -4.53 7.21
CA TYR A 324 -24.76 -4.65 8.64
C TYR A 324 -23.57 -4.17 9.48
N TYR A 325 -22.35 -4.64 9.20
CA TYR A 325 -21.14 -4.19 9.90
C TYR A 325 -20.91 -2.69 9.73
N SER A 326 -21.14 -2.14 8.54
CA SER A 326 -21.01 -0.71 8.28
C SER A 326 -22.00 0.12 9.10
N ILE A 327 -23.27 -0.29 9.16
CA ILE A 327 -24.30 0.40 9.94
C ILE A 327 -23.95 0.39 11.43
N ILE A 328 -23.57 -0.76 11.99
CA ILE A 328 -23.22 -0.84 13.42
C ILE A 328 -21.94 -0.07 13.75
N THR A 329 -21.00 0.07 12.81
CA THR A 329 -19.82 0.93 12.97
C THR A 329 -20.25 2.39 13.04
N LEU A 330 -21.04 2.87 12.08
CA LEU A 330 -21.54 4.25 12.07
C LEU A 330 -22.37 4.59 13.32
N ASN A 331 -23.18 3.64 13.80
CA ASN A 331 -23.95 3.84 15.04
C ASN A 331 -23.05 4.09 16.25
N GLN A 332 -21.83 3.55 16.26
CA GLN A 332 -20.88 3.70 17.36
C GLN A 332 -20.02 4.96 17.26
N THR A 333 -20.12 5.74 16.17
CA THR A 333 -19.47 7.05 16.07
C THR A 333 -19.92 7.94 17.22
N ILE A 334 -18.95 8.44 17.98
CA ILE A 334 -19.21 9.34 19.11
C ILE A 334 -19.42 10.74 18.54
N LEU A 335 -20.59 11.33 18.81
CA LEU A 335 -20.96 12.66 18.33
C LEU A 335 -20.89 13.69 19.45
N SER A 336 -20.65 14.94 19.07
CA SER A 336 -20.65 16.12 19.91
C SER A 336 -21.51 17.21 19.27
N VAL A 337 -22.03 18.13 20.09
CA VAL A 337 -22.76 19.32 19.62
C VAL A 337 -21.89 20.23 18.74
N LYS A 338 -20.55 20.09 18.82
CA LYS A 338 -19.59 20.85 18.01
C LYS A 338 -19.46 20.36 16.56
N GLU A 339 -19.99 19.19 16.22
CA GLU A 339 -19.84 18.56 14.91
C GLU A 339 -21.19 18.21 14.25
N PRO A 340 -22.12 19.17 14.13
CA PRO A 340 -23.47 18.90 13.62
C PRO A 340 -23.47 18.42 12.16
N GLU A 341 -22.44 18.77 11.38
CA GLU A 341 -22.31 18.34 9.98
C GLU A 341 -22.14 16.81 9.87
N VAL A 342 -21.41 16.19 10.80
CA VAL A 342 -21.25 14.73 10.83
C VAL A 342 -22.57 14.06 11.21
N ALA A 343 -23.31 14.64 12.17
CA ALA A 343 -24.63 14.14 12.57
C ALA A 343 -25.66 14.23 11.44
N ASN A 344 -25.71 15.37 10.72
CA ASN A 344 -26.56 15.53 9.54
C ASN A 344 -26.21 14.48 8.47
N LYS A 345 -24.92 14.30 8.16
CA LYS A 345 -24.49 13.30 7.17
C LYS A 345 -24.88 11.87 7.56
N LEU A 346 -24.78 11.52 8.84
CA LEU A 346 -25.25 10.23 9.33
C LEU A 346 -26.77 10.06 9.15
N LEU A 347 -27.56 11.11 9.43
CA LEU A 347 -29.00 11.08 9.20
C LEU A 347 -29.33 10.86 7.71
N ASP A 348 -28.66 11.57 6.80
CA ASP A 348 -28.84 11.40 5.35
C ASP A 348 -28.61 9.94 4.93
N ILE A 349 -27.52 9.34 5.43
CA ILE A 349 -27.19 7.93 5.18
C ILE A 349 -28.29 7.01 5.73
N TYR A 350 -28.71 7.21 6.98
CA TYR A 350 -29.71 6.37 7.64
C TYR A 350 -31.07 6.45 6.94
N PHE A 351 -31.53 7.64 6.56
CA PHE A 351 -32.78 7.79 5.80
C PHE A 351 -32.67 7.19 4.40
N GLY A 352 -31.55 7.38 3.71
CA GLY A 352 -31.27 6.73 2.43
C GLY A 352 -31.34 5.20 2.52
N LEU A 353 -30.74 4.61 3.56
CA LEU A 353 -30.81 3.17 3.83
C LEU A 353 -32.21 2.71 4.20
N PHE A 354 -32.94 3.48 5.02
CA PHE A 354 -34.31 3.17 5.42
C PHE A 354 -35.23 3.06 4.19
N ILE A 355 -35.19 4.06 3.30
CA ILE A 355 -35.94 4.03 2.03
C ILE A 355 -35.50 2.83 1.18
N GLN A 356 -34.20 2.52 1.13
CA GLN A 356 -33.70 1.36 0.39
C GLN A 356 -34.22 0.03 0.94
N PHE A 357 -34.35 -0.10 2.27
CA PHE A 357 -34.84 -1.32 2.91
C PHE A 357 -36.37 -1.46 2.87
N LEU A 358 -37.11 -0.35 2.80
CA LEU A 358 -38.57 -0.36 2.64
C LEU A 358 -39.03 -0.64 1.22
N LYS A 359 -38.24 -0.29 0.19
CA LYS A 359 -38.57 -0.65 -1.19
C LYS A 359 -38.78 -2.16 -1.25
N PRO A 360 -39.98 -2.63 -1.64
CA PRO A 360 -40.22 -4.06 -1.75
C PRO A 360 -39.15 -4.59 -2.69
N ARG A 361 -38.29 -5.46 -2.17
CA ARG A 361 -37.45 -6.27 -3.06
C ARG A 361 -38.49 -6.89 -3.98
N SER A 362 -38.45 -6.57 -5.27
CA SER A 362 -39.09 -7.44 -6.23
C SER A 362 -38.35 -8.74 -6.00
N HIS A 363 -38.89 -9.59 -5.14
CA HIS A 363 -38.77 -10.99 -5.32
C HIS A 363 -39.19 -11.10 -6.76
N ALA A 364 -38.20 -11.20 -7.66
CA ALA A 364 -38.34 -12.07 -8.79
C ALA A 364 -38.84 -13.32 -8.07
N LYS A 365 -40.17 -13.46 -8.01
CA LYS A 365 -40.83 -14.71 -7.74
C LYS A 365 -40.01 -15.58 -8.64
N VAL A 366 -39.10 -16.36 -8.06
CA VAL A 366 -38.47 -17.45 -8.75
C VAL A 366 -39.73 -18.15 -9.21
N LYS A 367 -40.09 -17.93 -10.49
CA LYS A 367 -41.25 -18.55 -11.10
C LYS A 367 -40.97 -19.96 -10.74
N ALA A 368 -41.74 -20.51 -9.79
CA ALA A 368 -41.50 -21.82 -9.23
C ALA A 368 -41.27 -22.65 -10.47
N GLN A 369 -40.00 -23.01 -10.70
CA GLN A 369 -39.59 -23.49 -11.99
C GLN A 369 -40.29 -24.82 -11.98
N LYS A 370 -41.47 -24.86 -12.60
CA LYS A 370 -42.34 -26.01 -12.64
C LYS A 370 -41.38 -27.09 -13.06
N VAL A 371 -41.14 -28.02 -12.14
CA VAL A 371 -40.28 -29.16 -12.37
C VAL A 371 -40.91 -29.84 -13.57
N GLN A 372 -40.37 -29.56 -14.76
CA GLN A 372 -40.80 -30.18 -15.99
C GLN A 372 -40.11 -31.53 -16.00
N GLY A 373 -40.76 -32.48 -15.35
CA GLY A 373 -40.27 -33.83 -15.15
C GLY A 373 -41.21 -34.56 -14.19
N GLY A 374 -41.95 -35.53 -14.70
CA GLY A 374 -43.17 -36.05 -14.11
C GLY A 374 -43.02 -36.71 -12.73
N GLY A 375 -44.05 -36.51 -11.90
CA GLY A 375 -44.63 -37.46 -10.94
C GLY A 375 -43.77 -38.12 -9.84
N GLY A 376 -42.44 -37.99 -9.86
CA GLY A 376 -41.53 -38.64 -8.92
C GLY A 376 -41.18 -37.74 -7.73
N LYS A 377 -41.09 -38.32 -6.53
CA LYS A 377 -40.58 -37.63 -5.33
C LYS A 377 -39.20 -37.01 -5.62
N ALA A 378 -39.02 -35.74 -5.29
CA ALA A 378 -37.75 -35.04 -5.48
C ALA A 378 -36.59 -35.82 -4.81
N GLY A 379 -35.50 -36.06 -5.56
CA GLY A 379 -34.34 -36.78 -5.04
C GLY A 379 -33.73 -36.08 -3.81
N LYS A 380 -33.12 -36.86 -2.88
CA LYS A 380 -32.56 -36.36 -1.61
C LYS A 380 -31.67 -35.11 -1.74
N MET A 381 -30.90 -35.00 -2.83
CA MET A 381 -30.04 -33.85 -3.11
C MET A 381 -30.83 -32.58 -3.49
N ALA A 382 -31.93 -32.72 -4.25
CA ALA A 382 -32.80 -31.60 -4.61
C ALA A 382 -33.54 -31.06 -3.37
N ALA A 383 -34.03 -31.95 -2.50
CA ALA A 383 -34.65 -31.57 -1.24
C ALA A 383 -33.66 -30.87 -0.28
N LYS A 384 -32.41 -31.36 -0.19
CA LYS A 384 -31.34 -30.73 0.61
C LYS A 384 -31.00 -29.32 0.09
N LYS A 385 -30.92 -29.14 -1.24
CA LYS A 385 -30.67 -27.84 -1.86
C LYS A 385 -31.83 -26.85 -1.63
N ALA A 386 -33.08 -27.31 -1.76
CA ALA A 386 -34.26 -26.49 -1.49
C ALA A 386 -34.30 -26.02 -0.02
N LYS A 387 -34.03 -26.93 0.93
CA LYS A 387 -33.96 -26.59 2.35
C LYS A 387 -32.82 -25.60 2.66
N ALA A 388 -31.67 -25.73 2.01
CA ALA A 388 -30.56 -24.78 2.18
C ALA A 388 -30.89 -23.39 1.62
N LEU A 389 -31.64 -23.31 0.51
CA LEU A 389 -32.10 -22.05 -0.06
C LEU A 389 -33.12 -21.37 0.86
N GLU A 390 -34.10 -22.12 1.38
CA GLU A 390 -35.09 -21.62 2.34
C GLU A 390 -34.42 -21.09 3.63
N GLN A 391 -33.40 -21.79 4.14
CA GLN A 391 -32.62 -21.33 5.29
C GLN A 391 -31.82 -20.06 5.00
N ALA A 392 -31.27 -19.93 3.78
CA ALA A 392 -30.56 -18.73 3.37
C ALA A 392 -31.51 -17.53 3.23
N ASP A 393 -32.67 -17.73 2.60
CA ASP A 393 -33.70 -16.70 2.44
C ASP A 393 -34.23 -16.21 3.80
N ALA A 394 -34.45 -17.13 4.75
CA ALA A 394 -34.85 -16.79 6.11
C ALA A 394 -33.77 -15.99 6.85
N ALA A 395 -32.50 -16.39 6.75
CA ALA A 395 -31.38 -15.68 7.36
C ALA A 395 -31.19 -14.27 6.76
N ASP A 396 -31.41 -14.12 5.45
CA ASP A 396 -31.35 -12.83 4.78
C ASP A 396 -32.49 -11.90 5.20
N SER A 397 -33.69 -12.44 5.44
CA SER A 397 -34.82 -11.68 5.99
C SER A 397 -34.54 -11.21 7.41
N GLU A 398 -34.07 -12.11 8.28
CA GLU A 398 -33.71 -11.77 9.67
C GLU A 398 -32.60 -10.71 9.72
N LEU A 399 -31.60 -10.82 8.84
CA LEU A 399 -30.54 -9.81 8.73
C LEU A 399 -31.08 -8.45 8.26
N ASN A 400 -32.07 -8.45 7.36
CA ASN A 400 -32.71 -7.22 6.91
C ASN A 400 -33.48 -6.52 8.04
N GLU A 401 -34.24 -7.27 8.84
CA GLU A 401 -34.93 -6.75 10.03
C GLU A 401 -33.94 -6.17 11.05
N LYS A 402 -32.81 -6.85 11.28
CA LYS A 402 -31.72 -6.33 12.12
C LYS A 402 -31.13 -5.04 11.57
N MET A 403 -30.91 -4.95 10.26
CA MET A 403 -30.41 -3.73 9.63
C MET A 403 -31.40 -2.57 9.77
N ILE A 404 -32.71 -2.81 9.59
CA ILE A 404 -33.75 -1.77 9.79
C ILE A 404 -33.72 -1.27 11.24
N THR A 405 -33.69 -2.20 12.21
CA THR A 405 -33.61 -1.87 13.65
C THR A 405 -32.34 -1.07 13.97
N ALA A 406 -31.21 -1.45 13.39
CA ALA A 406 -29.95 -0.75 13.56
C ALA A 406 -29.99 0.65 12.95
N VAL A 407 -30.60 0.84 11.77
CA VAL A 407 -30.79 2.16 11.14
C VAL A 407 -31.65 3.06 12.03
N LEU A 408 -32.77 2.57 12.56
CA LEU A 408 -33.63 3.34 13.48
C LEU A 408 -32.87 3.75 14.76
N THR A 409 -32.02 2.86 15.28
CA THR A 409 -31.14 3.17 16.41
C THR A 409 -30.14 4.27 16.04
N GLY A 410 -29.58 4.23 14.83
CA GLY A 410 -28.68 5.24 14.30
C GLY A 410 -29.33 6.62 14.20
N VAL A 411 -30.56 6.69 13.66
CA VAL A 411 -31.36 7.93 13.59
C VAL A 411 -31.53 8.53 14.98
N ASN A 412 -31.98 7.74 15.96
CA ASN A 412 -32.19 8.22 17.34
C ASN A 412 -30.90 8.71 18.02
N ARG A 413 -29.74 8.16 17.65
CA ARG A 413 -28.44 8.56 18.20
C ARG A 413 -27.88 9.83 17.56
N ALA A 414 -28.07 10.01 16.25
CA ALA A 414 -27.59 11.17 15.53
C ALA A 414 -28.49 12.40 15.71
N PHE A 415 -29.81 12.19 15.87
CA PHE A 415 -30.82 13.24 15.94
C PHE A 415 -30.52 14.37 16.95
N PRO A 416 -30.08 14.12 18.20
CA PRO A 416 -29.81 15.19 19.16
C PRO A 416 -28.64 16.12 18.78
N PHE A 417 -27.79 15.70 17.85
CA PHE A 417 -26.59 16.44 17.44
C PHE A 417 -26.75 17.07 16.05
N ALA A 418 -27.81 16.73 15.32
CA ALA A 418 -28.11 17.26 14.01
C ALA A 418 -28.75 18.66 14.10
N LYS A 419 -28.61 19.46 13.05
CA LYS A 419 -29.35 20.71 12.91
C LYS A 419 -30.78 20.38 12.47
N THR A 420 -31.72 20.46 13.41
CA THR A 420 -33.14 20.21 13.15
C THR A 420 -33.79 21.23 12.22
N ASP A 421 -33.16 22.39 12.06
CA ASP A 421 -33.66 23.50 11.26
C ASP A 421 -33.24 23.39 9.78
N ASP A 422 -32.61 22.28 9.40
CA ASP A 422 -32.15 22.01 8.03
C ASP A 422 -33.33 21.60 7.14
N PRO A 423 -33.59 22.28 6.00
CA PRO A 423 -34.66 21.90 5.07
C PRO A 423 -34.57 20.46 4.56
N THR A 424 -33.36 19.89 4.51
CA THR A 424 -33.16 18.48 4.12
C THR A 424 -33.79 17.52 5.11
N PHE A 425 -33.87 17.90 6.39
CA PHE A 425 -34.48 17.10 7.43
C PHE A 425 -36.00 17.01 7.27
N GLU A 426 -36.67 18.13 6.96
CA GLU A 426 -38.10 18.14 6.65
C GLU A 426 -38.42 17.23 5.46
N GLN A 427 -37.59 17.26 4.40
CA GLN A 427 -37.73 16.37 3.25
C GLN A 427 -37.58 14.89 3.63
N HIS A 428 -36.65 14.57 4.53
CA HIS A 428 -36.47 13.20 5.02
C HIS A 428 -37.66 12.71 5.86
N LEU A 429 -38.19 13.55 6.75
CA LEU A 429 -39.40 13.24 7.51
C LEU A 429 -40.60 13.04 6.60
N ASP A 430 -40.84 13.96 5.66
CA ASP A 430 -41.92 13.85 4.68
C ASP A 430 -41.81 12.56 3.86
N THR A 431 -40.59 12.15 3.51
CA THR A 431 -40.37 10.90 2.77
C THR A 431 -40.70 9.68 3.62
N ILE A 432 -40.38 9.68 4.92
CA ILE A 432 -40.78 8.60 5.83
C ILE A 432 -42.29 8.53 5.99
N PHE A 433 -42.98 9.66 6.16
CA PHE A 433 -44.43 9.67 6.36
C PHE A 433 -45.22 9.29 5.10
N ARG A 434 -44.63 9.44 3.91
CA ARG A 434 -45.25 9.07 2.62
C ARG A 434 -45.10 7.59 2.25
N VAL A 435 -44.10 6.90 2.79
CA VAL A 435 -43.85 5.46 2.57
C VAL A 435 -44.58 4.67 3.64
#